data_AF-A0A8J4YL34-F1
#
_entry.id   AF-A0A8J4YL34-F1
#
_cell.length_a   1.000
_cell.length_b   1.000
_cell.length_c   1.000
_cell.angle_alpha   90.00
_cell.angle_beta   90.00
_cell.angle_gamma   90.00
#
_symmetry.space_group_name_H-M   'P 1'
#
loop_
_entity.id
_entity.type
_entity.pdbx_description
1 polymer ?
#
loop_
_entity_poly.entity_id
_entity_poly.type
_entity_poly.pdbx_seq_one_letter_code
_entity_poly.pdbx_strand_id
1 'polypeptide(L)'
;MVQSLREVLLEPEVMRSLTQDPASFRYSVIVPADRYWGAERPNGSWTGMMGQVIQKEVDIALGPFGITLSRNKVVDFTDSFYFDDRSILSKKGEPEIDPWGFLYPLTESVWAAMAVVLAAVWLVLTVVSRRPRGAALLDWSGELLLENIRVILNQDVKKTLILGTLKTRTVLGSWMVVAAVVYWSYAGTLTSLLAVRHIPQPIQTLRDMLDDSSVTVLMEPDTLVTETISKMKSGELWELHELQFVSRVKYQLYSTFPVALNTLVRHHRHSIIATSLSVDLYVANIFTLTANKLKRAPAICRMSLSKLCPLQQKAPVSWALSLVRAFTISTNTLLGKERFSSLRRLVFSFTRPYQMWQISSVMSMAVKDGTMSLPRSNSSVNDL
;
A
#
# COMPACT_ATOMS: atom_id res chain seq x y z
N MET A 1 -27.44 16.17 -9.02
CA MET A 1 -26.41 15.20 -9.49
C MET A 1 -25.86 15.53 -10.89
N VAL A 2 -26.42 16.50 -11.63
CA VAL A 2 -25.94 16.93 -12.97
C VAL A 2 -25.34 18.36 -12.95
N GLN A 3 -25.17 18.95 -11.76
CA GLN A 3 -24.69 20.32 -11.58
C GLN A 3 -23.26 20.40 -11.01
N SER A 4 -22.66 19.26 -10.63
CA SER A 4 -21.37 19.20 -9.93
C SER A 4 -20.16 19.04 -10.86
N LEU A 5 -20.37 19.22 -12.17
CA LEU A 5 -19.34 19.31 -13.21
C LEU A 5 -19.50 20.62 -14.00
N ARG A 6 -20.13 21.65 -13.40
CA ARG A 6 -19.89 23.02 -13.87
C ARG A 6 -18.45 23.33 -13.49
N GLU A 7 -17.61 23.48 -14.51
CA GLU A 7 -16.29 24.10 -14.42
C GLU A 7 -15.32 23.32 -13.54
N VAL A 8 -14.47 22.50 -14.17
CA VAL A 8 -13.14 22.27 -13.61
C VAL A 8 -12.58 23.67 -13.32
N LEU A 9 -12.36 23.95 -12.04
CA LEU A 9 -12.10 25.25 -11.40
C LEU A 9 -11.02 26.15 -12.03
N LEU A 10 -10.36 25.72 -13.10
CA LEU A 10 -9.31 26.48 -13.75
C LEU A 10 -9.85 27.45 -14.81
N GLU A 11 -10.77 27.06 -15.68
CA GLU A 11 -11.11 27.86 -16.86
C GLU A 11 -11.77 29.23 -16.56
N PRO A 12 -12.87 29.33 -15.78
CA PRO A 12 -13.47 30.61 -15.46
C PRO A 12 -12.62 31.44 -14.49
N GLU A 13 -11.81 30.81 -13.63
CA GLU A 13 -10.92 31.53 -12.71
C GLU A 13 -9.71 32.09 -13.42
N VAL A 14 -9.12 31.34 -14.36
CA VAL A 14 -8.06 31.82 -15.25
C VAL A 14 -8.58 33.00 -16.06
N MET A 15 -9.74 32.89 -16.70
CA MET A 15 -10.31 34.05 -17.44
C MET A 15 -10.61 35.23 -16.52
N ARG A 16 -11.14 34.99 -15.32
CA ARG A 16 -11.34 36.07 -14.33
C ARG A 16 -10.02 36.75 -13.98
N SER A 17 -8.96 35.98 -13.73
CA SER A 17 -7.64 36.52 -13.41
C SER A 17 -7.05 37.35 -14.56
N LEU A 18 -7.23 36.92 -15.81
CA LEU A 18 -6.79 37.65 -17.00
C LEU A 18 -7.57 38.96 -17.22
N THR A 19 -8.80 39.05 -16.70
CA THR A 19 -9.66 40.24 -16.81
C THR A 19 -9.63 41.19 -15.61
N GLN A 20 -8.78 40.92 -14.60
CA GLN A 20 -8.66 41.80 -13.43
C GLN A 20 -7.94 43.12 -13.74
N ASP A 21 -7.18 43.20 -14.83
CA ASP A 21 -6.47 44.42 -15.22
C ASP A 21 -7.40 45.47 -15.87
N PRO A 22 -7.20 46.77 -15.63
CA PRO A 22 -8.08 47.87 -16.08
C PRO A 22 -8.14 48.10 -17.60
N ALA A 23 -7.41 47.32 -18.40
CA ALA A 23 -7.49 47.27 -19.86
C ALA A 23 -8.45 46.17 -20.38
N SER A 24 -9.28 45.60 -19.50
CA SER A 24 -10.05 44.38 -19.71
C SER A 24 -10.93 44.36 -20.97
N PHE A 25 -10.65 43.40 -21.85
CA PHE A 25 -11.47 43.02 -23.00
C PHE A 25 -12.76 42.32 -22.54
N ARG A 26 -13.84 42.45 -23.31
CA ARG A 26 -15.08 41.68 -23.09
C ARG A 26 -14.95 40.32 -23.77
N TYR A 27 -15.38 39.27 -23.08
CA TYR A 27 -15.37 37.92 -23.61
C TYR A 27 -16.76 37.27 -23.51
N SER A 28 -17.05 36.35 -24.42
CA SER A 28 -18.18 35.43 -24.36
C SER A 28 -17.66 34.00 -24.45
N VAL A 29 -18.15 33.14 -23.56
CA VAL A 29 -17.74 31.73 -23.56
C VAL A 29 -18.74 30.94 -24.39
N ILE A 30 -18.23 30.19 -25.37
CA ILE A 30 -19.02 29.33 -26.26
C ILE A 30 -18.51 27.91 -26.08
N VAL A 31 -19.44 26.95 -25.95
CA VAL A 31 -19.11 25.53 -25.91
C VAL A 31 -19.27 24.96 -27.32
N PRO A 32 -18.28 24.25 -27.87
CA PRO A 32 -18.39 23.62 -29.19
C PRO A 32 -19.59 22.68 -29.29
N ALA A 33 -20.24 22.66 -30.45
CA ALA A 33 -21.40 21.82 -30.69
C ALA A 33 -21.08 20.31 -30.63
N ASP A 34 -19.89 19.94 -31.12
CA ASP A 34 -19.40 18.56 -31.17
C ASP A 34 -18.74 18.09 -29.86
N ARG A 35 -18.41 19.03 -28.96
CA ARG A 35 -17.74 18.81 -27.66
C ARG A 35 -16.41 18.06 -27.78
N TYR A 36 -15.72 18.16 -28.91
CA TYR A 36 -14.40 17.58 -29.09
C TYR A 36 -13.30 18.63 -28.92
N TRP A 37 -12.12 18.19 -28.48
CA TRP A 37 -10.93 19.03 -28.43
C TRP A 37 -10.47 19.43 -29.83
N GLY A 38 -10.50 18.46 -30.75
CA GLY A 38 -10.19 18.64 -32.15
C GLY A 38 -9.05 17.75 -32.62
N ALA A 39 -9.29 17.08 -33.76
CA ALA A 39 -8.34 16.24 -34.44
C ALA A 39 -8.24 16.61 -35.93
N GLU A 40 -7.07 16.37 -36.49
CA GLU A 40 -6.82 16.50 -37.92
C GLU A 40 -7.53 15.36 -38.66
N ARG A 41 -8.39 15.70 -39.62
CA ARG A 41 -9.03 14.73 -40.51
C ARG A 41 -8.14 14.44 -41.72
N PRO A 42 -8.34 13.30 -42.43
CA PRO A 42 -7.56 12.97 -43.63
C PRO A 42 -7.63 14.00 -44.77
N ASN A 43 -8.68 14.83 -44.80
CA ASN A 43 -8.85 15.91 -45.78
C ASN A 43 -8.12 17.21 -45.37
N GLY A 44 -7.33 17.20 -44.29
CA GLY A 44 -6.63 18.37 -43.74
C GLY A 44 -7.52 19.33 -42.93
N SER A 45 -8.83 19.06 -42.80
CA SER A 45 -9.72 19.86 -41.95
C SER A 45 -9.56 19.45 -40.48
N TRP A 46 -9.84 20.39 -39.57
CA TRP A 46 -9.77 20.16 -38.13
C TRP A 46 -11.17 20.15 -37.51
N THR A 47 -11.37 19.29 -36.51
CA THR A 47 -12.62 19.18 -35.73
C THR A 47 -12.55 19.94 -34.41
N GLY A 48 -13.64 20.00 -33.65
CA GLY A 48 -13.65 20.50 -32.29
C GLY A 48 -13.20 21.94 -32.13
N MET A 49 -12.73 22.27 -30.93
CA MET A 49 -12.20 23.60 -30.62
C MET A 49 -11.05 24.03 -31.53
N MET A 50 -10.16 23.10 -31.91
CA MET A 50 -9.08 23.38 -32.87
C MET A 50 -9.64 23.89 -34.21
N GLY A 51 -10.67 23.23 -34.73
CA GLY A 51 -11.31 23.61 -35.99
C GLY A 51 -11.94 25.01 -35.94
N GLN A 52 -12.52 25.39 -34.80
CA GLN A 52 -13.16 26.70 -34.62
C GLN A 52 -12.13 27.84 -34.57
N VAL A 53 -11.00 27.62 -33.90
CA VAL A 53 -9.89 28.60 -33.87
C VAL A 53 -9.29 28.78 -35.25
N ILE A 54 -9.02 27.68 -35.97
CA ILE A 54 -8.43 27.72 -37.32
C ILE A 54 -9.36 28.43 -38.32
N GLN A 55 -10.67 28.20 -38.21
CA GLN A 55 -11.69 28.86 -39.04
C GLN A 55 -12.00 30.30 -38.60
N LYS A 56 -11.36 30.80 -37.53
CA LYS A 56 -11.59 32.12 -36.95
C LYS A 56 -13.05 32.35 -36.52
N GLU A 57 -13.72 31.28 -36.09
CA GLU A 57 -15.05 31.37 -35.46
C GLU A 57 -14.95 31.83 -34.00
N VAL A 58 -13.81 31.55 -33.35
CA VAL A 58 -13.50 31.96 -31.98
C VAL A 58 -12.05 32.49 -31.93
N ASP A 59 -11.81 33.47 -31.07
CA ASP A 59 -10.48 34.09 -30.94
C ASP A 59 -9.51 33.24 -30.10
N ILE A 60 -10.03 32.56 -29.06
CA ILE A 60 -9.24 31.78 -28.10
C ILE A 60 -9.98 30.49 -27.77
N ALA A 61 -9.30 29.35 -27.87
CA ALA A 61 -9.74 28.10 -27.27
C ALA A 61 -9.10 27.93 -25.89
N LEU A 62 -9.94 27.88 -24.86
CA LEU A 62 -9.50 27.68 -23.49
C LEU A 62 -9.77 26.24 -23.07
N GLY A 63 -8.77 25.61 -22.45
CA GLY A 63 -8.92 24.33 -21.79
C GLY A 63 -7.59 23.60 -21.63
N PRO A 64 -7.59 22.39 -21.02
CA PRO A 64 -6.41 21.55 -20.85
C PRO A 64 -6.00 20.93 -22.19
N PHE A 65 -5.50 21.75 -23.12
CA PHE A 65 -5.01 21.29 -24.42
C PHE A 65 -3.64 20.62 -24.29
N GLY A 66 -3.56 19.40 -24.78
CA GLY A 66 -2.28 18.78 -25.09
C GLY A 66 -1.63 19.43 -26.30
N ILE A 67 -0.39 19.91 -26.14
CA ILE A 67 0.43 20.48 -27.22
C ILE A 67 1.02 19.32 -28.03
N THR A 68 0.65 19.21 -29.31
CA THR A 68 1.28 18.27 -30.27
C THR A 68 1.96 19.02 -31.39
N LEU A 69 2.89 18.35 -32.07
CA LEU A 69 3.53 18.89 -33.25
C LEU A 69 2.51 19.22 -34.36
N SER A 70 1.45 18.42 -34.53
CA SER A 70 0.41 18.73 -35.53
C SER A 70 -0.40 19.96 -35.15
N ARG A 71 -0.79 20.10 -33.87
CA ARG A 71 -1.56 21.25 -33.38
C ARG A 71 -0.73 22.54 -33.38
N ASN A 72 0.52 22.49 -32.94
CA ASN A 72 1.42 23.65 -32.87
C ASN A 72 1.84 24.20 -34.25
N LYS A 73 1.56 23.48 -35.34
CA LYS A 73 1.79 23.97 -36.72
C LYS A 73 0.67 24.84 -37.26
N VAL A 74 -0.52 24.75 -36.67
CA VAL A 74 -1.75 25.38 -37.19
C VAL A 74 -2.31 26.44 -36.26
N VAL A 75 -1.96 26.39 -34.97
CA VAL A 75 -2.31 27.41 -33.97
C VAL A 75 -1.10 27.68 -33.08
N ASP A 76 -1.03 28.90 -32.56
CA ASP A 76 -0.01 29.30 -31.59
C ASP A 76 -0.49 28.97 -30.16
N PHE A 77 0.34 28.27 -29.39
CA PHE A 77 0.10 27.99 -27.97
C PHE A 77 0.85 28.96 -27.07
N THR A 78 0.29 29.26 -25.91
CA THR A 78 1.01 29.91 -24.81
C THR A 78 2.00 28.93 -24.17
N ASP A 79 2.90 29.45 -23.33
CA ASP A 79 3.74 28.61 -22.49
C ASP A 79 2.89 27.66 -21.63
N SER A 80 3.41 26.44 -21.45
CA SER A 80 2.75 25.42 -20.64
C SER A 80 2.82 25.79 -19.16
N PHE A 81 1.68 25.93 -18.51
CA PHE A 81 1.59 26.21 -17.07
C PHE A 81 1.30 24.97 -16.22
N TYR A 82 1.00 23.83 -16.84
CA TYR A 82 0.68 22.57 -16.16
C TYR A 82 1.18 21.37 -16.97
N PHE A 83 1.81 20.41 -16.29
CA PHE A 83 2.20 19.12 -16.83
C PHE A 83 1.34 18.04 -16.20
N ASP A 84 0.84 17.12 -17.01
CA ASP A 84 -0.08 16.07 -16.58
C ASP A 84 0.30 14.74 -17.22
N ASP A 85 0.22 13.69 -16.41
CA ASP A 85 0.52 12.33 -16.82
C ASP A 85 -0.74 11.59 -17.27
N ARG A 86 -0.56 10.34 -17.69
CA ARG A 86 -1.67 9.43 -18.01
C ARG A 86 -1.73 8.32 -17.00
N SER A 87 -2.92 8.07 -16.48
CA SER A 87 -3.19 7.04 -15.51
C SER A 87 -4.24 6.06 -16.03
N ILE A 88 -4.08 4.81 -15.60
CA ILE A 88 -5.01 3.73 -15.89
C ILE A 88 -5.89 3.55 -14.66
N LEU A 89 -7.19 3.71 -14.84
CA LEU A 89 -8.19 3.50 -13.80
C LEU A 89 -8.91 2.19 -14.05
N SER A 90 -8.70 1.21 -13.17
CA SER A 90 -9.31 -0.12 -13.27
C SER A 90 -9.95 -0.59 -11.95
N LYS A 91 -10.70 -1.70 -12.02
CA LYS A 91 -11.33 -2.34 -10.86
C LYS A 91 -10.24 -2.77 -9.86
N LYS A 92 -10.45 -2.45 -8.59
CA LYS A 92 -9.66 -3.04 -7.50
C LYS A 92 -9.97 -4.54 -7.40
N GLY A 93 -8.94 -5.37 -7.17
CA GLY A 93 -9.16 -6.79 -6.90
C GLY A 93 -10.01 -7.01 -5.65
N GLU A 94 -10.53 -8.22 -5.52
CA GLU A 94 -11.26 -8.64 -4.33
C GLU A 94 -10.26 -9.18 -3.30
N PRO A 95 -10.44 -8.89 -2.01
CA PRO A 95 -9.58 -9.46 -0.98
C PRO A 95 -9.72 -10.98 -1.00
N GLU A 96 -8.62 -11.68 -1.13
CA GLU A 96 -8.61 -13.13 -1.06
C GLU A 96 -8.93 -13.57 0.37
N ILE A 97 -9.93 -14.44 0.52
CA ILE A 97 -10.29 -15.03 1.80
C ILE A 97 -9.66 -16.41 1.81
N ASP A 98 -8.45 -16.52 2.36
CA ASP A 98 -7.80 -17.81 2.55
C ASP A 98 -8.18 -18.40 3.94
N PRO A 99 -8.89 -19.55 3.99
CA PRO A 99 -9.22 -20.23 5.25
C PRO A 99 -7.99 -20.65 6.05
N TRP A 100 -6.84 -20.85 5.40
CA TRP A 100 -5.59 -21.28 6.02
C TRP A 100 -4.68 -20.10 6.42
N GLY A 101 -5.21 -18.87 6.36
CA GLY A 101 -4.43 -17.66 6.64
C GLY A 101 -3.80 -17.60 8.03
N PHE A 102 -4.25 -18.43 8.98
CA PHE A 102 -3.64 -18.57 10.30
C PHE A 102 -2.26 -19.26 10.27
N LEU A 103 -1.87 -19.92 9.18
CA LEU A 103 -0.54 -20.54 9.05
C LEU A 103 0.53 -19.56 8.54
N TYR A 104 0.13 -18.48 7.83
CA TYR A 104 1.04 -17.45 7.30
C TYR A 104 1.89 -16.67 8.30
N PRO A 105 1.53 -16.49 9.59
CA PRO A 105 2.38 -15.77 10.53
C PRO A 105 3.77 -16.40 10.75
N LEU A 106 3.93 -17.69 10.46
CA LEU A 106 5.21 -18.40 10.56
C LEU A 106 5.51 -19.07 9.22
N THR A 107 6.76 -18.99 8.77
CA THR A 107 7.19 -19.66 7.54
C THR A 107 7.25 -21.18 7.74
N GLU A 108 7.14 -21.93 6.65
CA GLU A 108 7.24 -23.40 6.66
C GLU A 108 8.51 -23.90 7.37
N SER A 109 9.63 -23.19 7.19
CA SER A 109 10.89 -23.49 7.88
C SER A 109 10.80 -23.38 9.40
N VAL A 110 10.05 -22.40 9.92
CA VAL A 110 9.88 -22.19 11.36
C VAL A 110 8.91 -23.21 11.94
N TRP A 111 7.87 -23.59 11.19
CA TRP A 111 7.00 -24.71 11.57
C TRP A 111 7.78 -26.03 11.69
N ALA A 112 8.64 -26.33 10.72
CA ALA A 112 9.51 -27.50 10.76
C ALA A 112 10.50 -27.44 11.93
N ALA A 113 11.16 -26.29 12.15
CA ALA A 113 12.06 -26.11 13.29
C ALA A 113 11.33 -26.29 14.63
N MET A 114 10.10 -25.81 14.75
CA MET A 114 9.29 -25.98 15.95
C MET A 114 8.96 -27.46 16.21
N ALA A 115 8.64 -28.24 15.16
CA ALA A 115 8.43 -29.68 15.28
C ALA A 115 9.70 -30.41 15.76
N VAL A 116 10.87 -30.04 15.23
CA VAL A 116 12.16 -30.60 15.64
C VAL A 116 12.47 -30.28 17.10
N VAL A 117 12.29 -29.02 17.53
CA VAL A 117 12.54 -28.62 18.91
C VAL A 117 11.56 -29.31 19.86
N LEU A 118 10.29 -29.44 19.49
CA LEU A 118 9.29 -30.17 20.28
C LEU A 118 9.71 -31.64 20.47
N ALA A 119 10.16 -32.31 19.40
CA ALA A 119 10.66 -33.69 19.49
C ALA A 119 11.94 -33.80 20.35
N ALA A 120 12.84 -32.83 20.25
CA ALA A 120 14.07 -32.80 21.04
C ALA A 120 13.78 -32.61 22.54
N VAL A 121 12.88 -31.68 22.90
CA VAL A 121 12.47 -31.45 24.30
C VAL A 121 11.73 -32.66 24.86
N TRP A 122 10.88 -33.31 24.05
CA TRP A 122 10.26 -34.57 24.41
C TRP A 122 11.30 -35.64 24.74
N LEU A 123 12.28 -35.87 23.86
CA LEU A 123 13.38 -36.81 24.08
C LEU A 123 14.13 -36.49 25.39
N VAL A 124 14.53 -35.23 25.60
CA VAL A 124 15.24 -34.82 26.82
C VAL A 124 14.40 -35.08 28.07
N LEU A 125 13.09 -34.79 28.03
CA LEU A 125 12.20 -35.06 29.15
C LEU A 125 12.01 -36.55 29.40
N THR A 126 11.99 -37.40 28.38
CA THR A 126 11.97 -38.86 28.57
C THR A 126 13.28 -39.40 29.17
N VAL A 127 14.42 -38.73 28.96
CA VAL A 127 15.69 -39.15 29.58
C VAL A 127 15.81 -38.66 31.02
N VAL A 128 15.39 -37.41 31.28
CA VAL A 128 15.55 -36.75 32.58
C VAL A 128 14.45 -37.14 33.58
N SER A 129 13.23 -37.40 33.10
CA SER A 129 12.10 -37.76 33.95
C SER A 129 12.19 -39.23 34.36
N ARG A 130 11.92 -39.51 35.63
CA ARG A 130 11.91 -40.89 36.13
C ARG A 130 10.61 -41.58 35.72
N ARG A 131 10.74 -42.72 35.04
CA ARG A 131 9.60 -43.57 34.71
C ARG A 131 8.95 -44.11 36.00
N PRO A 132 7.63 -43.96 36.18
CA PRO A 132 6.90 -44.58 37.28
C PRO A 132 7.02 -46.10 37.23
N ARG A 133 7.21 -46.74 38.40
CA ARG A 133 7.23 -48.21 38.47
C ARG A 133 5.86 -48.76 38.06
N GLY A 134 5.84 -49.62 37.04
CA GLY A 134 4.62 -50.28 36.55
C GLY A 134 3.95 -49.64 35.33
N ALA A 135 4.34 -48.44 34.90
CA ALA A 135 3.80 -47.83 33.68
C ALA A 135 4.50 -48.37 32.42
N ALA A 136 3.76 -48.67 31.34
CA ALA A 136 4.36 -48.99 30.05
C ALA A 136 5.19 -47.81 29.52
N LEU A 137 6.27 -48.11 28.77
CA LEU A 137 7.19 -47.06 28.27
C LEU A 137 6.49 -46.12 27.30
N LEU A 138 5.66 -46.69 26.41
CA LEU A 138 4.93 -45.95 25.39
C LEU A 138 3.94 -44.97 26.03
N ASP A 139 3.07 -45.45 26.93
CA ASP A 139 2.05 -44.61 27.61
C ASP A 139 2.69 -43.46 28.39
N TRP A 140 3.75 -43.75 29.15
CA TRP A 140 4.46 -42.74 29.90
C TRP A 140 5.14 -41.69 28.99
N SER A 141 5.79 -42.13 27.92
CA SER A 141 6.42 -41.21 26.96
C SER A 141 5.38 -40.39 26.19
N GLY A 142 4.23 -40.97 25.86
CA GLY A 142 3.10 -40.29 25.21
C GLY A 142 2.49 -39.23 26.11
N GLU A 143 2.34 -39.50 27.41
CA GLU A 143 1.93 -38.48 28.37
C GLU A 143 2.91 -37.31 28.41
N LEU A 144 4.23 -37.57 28.44
CA LEU A 144 5.23 -36.50 28.38
C LEU A 144 5.16 -35.69 27.07
N LEU A 145 4.88 -36.33 25.93
CA LEU A 145 4.68 -35.63 24.66
C LEU A 145 3.45 -34.71 24.73
N LEU A 146 2.35 -35.19 25.29
CA LEU A 146 1.14 -34.40 25.48
C LEU A 146 1.38 -33.23 26.43
N GLU A 147 2.12 -33.41 27.53
CA GLU A 147 2.50 -32.30 28.42
C GLU A 147 3.36 -31.26 27.67
N ASN A 148 4.26 -31.68 26.78
CA ASN A 148 5.04 -30.76 25.95
C ASN A 148 4.16 -29.94 24.99
N ILE A 149 3.16 -30.58 24.37
CA ILE A 149 2.19 -29.92 23.50
C ILE A 149 1.32 -28.94 24.31
N ARG A 150 0.89 -29.32 25.52
CA ARG A 150 0.12 -28.44 26.43
C ARG A 150 0.85 -27.15 26.74
N VAL A 151 2.18 -27.19 26.93
CA VAL A 151 3.00 -25.99 27.15
C VAL A 151 2.96 -25.04 25.94
N ILE A 152 3.04 -25.55 24.70
CA ILE A 152 2.91 -24.72 23.49
C ILE A 152 1.50 -24.12 23.38
N LEU A 153 0.48 -24.92 23.68
CA LEU A 153 -0.93 -24.50 23.64
C LEU A 153 -1.33 -23.59 24.82
N ASN A 154 -0.37 -23.20 25.67
CA ASN A 154 -0.58 -22.37 26.85
C ASN A 154 -1.62 -22.97 27.82
N GLN A 155 -1.67 -24.31 27.90
CA GLN A 155 -2.50 -25.08 28.82
C GLN A 155 -1.72 -25.45 30.09
N ASP A 156 -2.44 -25.82 31.14
CA ASP A 156 -1.84 -26.25 32.40
C ASP A 156 -1.13 -27.60 32.28
N VAL A 157 -0.05 -27.74 33.06
CA VAL A 157 0.78 -28.93 33.12
C VAL A 157 0.44 -29.72 34.38
N LYS A 158 0.44 -31.06 34.31
CA LYS A 158 0.17 -31.91 35.48
C LYS A 158 1.11 -31.60 36.65
N LYS A 159 0.56 -31.57 37.87
CA LYS A 159 1.29 -31.33 39.13
C LYS A 159 2.47 -32.28 39.33
N THR A 160 2.39 -33.51 38.83
CA THR A 160 3.45 -34.53 38.91
C THR A 160 4.75 -34.09 38.22
N LEU A 161 4.65 -33.37 37.09
CA LEU A 161 5.82 -32.86 36.37
C LEU A 161 6.39 -31.60 37.03
N ILE A 162 5.49 -30.75 37.57
CA ILE A 162 5.85 -29.50 38.27
C ILE A 162 6.59 -29.78 39.60
N LEU A 163 6.14 -30.79 40.35
CA LEU A 163 6.75 -31.25 41.61
C LEU A 163 7.89 -32.26 41.39
N GLY A 164 8.35 -32.43 40.15
CA GLY A 164 9.42 -33.37 39.78
C GLY A 164 10.82 -32.97 40.27
N THR A 165 11.82 -33.70 39.77
CA THR A 165 13.24 -33.46 40.10
C THR A 165 13.69 -32.07 39.60
N LEU A 166 14.64 -31.42 40.28
CA LEU A 166 15.18 -30.12 39.87
C LEU A 166 15.60 -30.07 38.39
N LYS A 167 16.19 -31.16 37.88
CA LYS A 167 16.58 -31.33 36.46
C LYS A 167 15.38 -31.25 35.50
N THR A 168 14.25 -31.88 35.85
CA THR A 168 13.02 -31.81 35.04
C THR A 168 12.45 -30.40 35.05
N ARG A 169 12.52 -29.71 36.21
CA ARG A 169 12.01 -28.34 36.37
C ARG A 169 12.81 -27.32 35.58
N THR A 170 14.14 -27.44 35.51
CA THR A 170 14.96 -26.55 34.69
C THR A 170 14.68 -26.71 33.21
N VAL A 171 14.51 -27.96 32.73
CA VAL A 171 14.15 -28.24 31.32
C VAL A 171 12.77 -27.68 31.01
N LEU A 172 11.76 -28.00 31.84
CA LEU A 172 10.40 -27.50 31.67
C LEU A 172 10.34 -25.96 31.72
N GLY A 173 11.02 -25.34 32.69
CA GLY A 173 11.06 -23.88 32.81
C GLY A 173 11.70 -23.21 31.60
N SER A 174 12.81 -23.77 31.09
CA SER A 174 13.43 -23.28 29.85
C SER A 174 12.50 -23.42 28.64
N TRP A 175 11.78 -24.55 28.55
CA TRP A 175 10.81 -24.79 27.49
C TRP A 175 9.61 -23.84 27.55
N MET A 176 9.10 -23.56 28.74
CA MET A 176 8.01 -22.60 28.95
C MET A 176 8.40 -21.19 28.49
N VAL A 177 9.64 -20.76 28.70
CA VAL A 177 10.13 -19.46 28.22
C VAL A 177 10.16 -19.43 26.69
N VAL A 178 10.67 -20.49 26.05
CA VAL A 178 10.70 -20.60 24.58
C VAL A 178 9.28 -20.59 24.02
N ALA A 179 8.36 -21.38 24.59
CA ALA A 179 6.97 -21.44 24.17
C ALA A 179 6.26 -20.08 24.32
N ALA A 180 6.52 -19.35 25.41
CA ALA A 180 5.95 -18.01 25.61
C ALA A 180 6.44 -17.00 24.55
N VAL A 181 7.72 -17.03 24.21
CA VAL A 181 8.28 -16.17 23.15
C VAL A 181 7.65 -16.48 21.80
N VAL A 182 7.53 -17.76 21.45
CA VAL A 182 6.88 -18.19 20.19
C VAL A 182 5.41 -17.74 20.16
N TYR A 183 4.67 -17.93 21.26
CA TYR A 183 3.28 -17.52 21.36
C TYR A 183 3.10 -16.00 21.17
N TRP A 184 3.91 -15.18 21.83
CA TRP A 184 3.84 -13.72 21.67
C TRP A 184 4.28 -13.25 20.29
N SER A 185 5.29 -13.90 19.70
CA SER A 185 5.71 -13.60 18.32
C SER A 185 4.61 -13.93 17.32
N TYR A 186 3.99 -15.12 17.45
CA TYR A 186 2.89 -15.54 16.59
C TYR A 186 1.69 -14.59 16.72
N ALA A 187 1.28 -14.28 17.96
CA ALA A 187 0.16 -13.37 18.22
C ALA A 187 0.44 -11.96 17.66
N GLY A 188 1.67 -11.47 17.77
CA GLY A 188 2.09 -10.17 17.22
C GLY A 188 2.05 -10.14 15.70
N THR A 189 2.64 -11.13 15.03
CA THR A 189 2.65 -11.22 13.56
C THR A 189 1.24 -11.42 13.00
N LEU A 190 0.42 -12.27 13.62
CA LEU A 190 -0.97 -12.45 13.22
C LEU A 190 -1.76 -11.15 13.34
N THR A 191 -1.58 -10.40 14.43
CA THR A 191 -2.22 -9.09 14.62
C THR A 191 -1.79 -8.11 13.52
N SER A 192 -0.51 -8.10 13.14
CA SER A 192 0.00 -7.26 12.05
C SER A 192 -0.58 -7.65 10.69
N LEU A 193 -0.69 -8.94 10.40
CA LEU A 193 -1.25 -9.45 9.14
C LEU A 193 -2.74 -9.12 9.02
N LEU A 194 -3.49 -9.23 10.11
CA LEU A 194 -4.92 -8.90 10.11
C LEU A 194 -5.19 -7.39 10.03
N ALA A 195 -4.25 -6.56 10.46
CA ALA A 195 -4.36 -5.12 10.37
C ALA A 195 -4.25 -4.62 8.91
N VAL A 196 -3.32 -5.19 8.13
CA VAL A 196 -3.12 -4.82 6.72
C VAL A 196 -3.67 -5.92 5.82
N ARG A 197 -4.91 -5.75 5.36
CA ARG A 197 -5.47 -6.63 4.33
C ARG A 197 -4.82 -6.28 2.99
N HIS A 198 -4.01 -7.20 2.47
CA HIS A 198 -3.55 -7.11 1.10
C HIS A 198 -4.76 -7.26 0.17
N ILE A 199 -4.95 -6.30 -0.73
CA ILE A 199 -5.98 -6.38 -1.77
C ILE A 199 -5.22 -6.32 -3.09
N PRO A 200 -5.19 -7.42 -3.86
CA PRO A 200 -4.43 -7.46 -5.09
C PRO A 200 -4.93 -6.41 -6.07
N GLN A 201 -3.99 -5.77 -6.76
CA GLN A 201 -4.27 -4.84 -7.84
C GLN A 201 -3.88 -5.54 -9.14
N PRO A 202 -4.84 -6.09 -9.91
CA PRO A 202 -4.52 -6.94 -11.05
C PRO A 202 -3.88 -6.17 -12.21
N ILE A 203 -4.12 -4.86 -12.30
CA ILE A 203 -3.59 -4.00 -13.34
C ILE A 203 -2.84 -2.86 -12.65
N GLN A 204 -1.51 -2.83 -12.82
CA GLN A 204 -0.66 -1.73 -12.36
C GLN A 204 0.04 -1.04 -13.52
N THR A 205 0.41 -1.81 -14.55
CA THR A 205 1.12 -1.32 -15.72
C THR A 205 0.24 -1.40 -16.98
N LEU A 206 0.67 -0.68 -18.02
CA LEU A 206 0.06 -0.80 -19.34
C LEU A 206 0.20 -2.23 -19.87
N ARG A 207 1.35 -2.88 -19.64
CA ARG A 207 1.59 -4.27 -20.02
C ARG A 207 0.58 -5.24 -19.42
N ASP A 208 0.32 -5.16 -18.11
CA ASP A 208 -0.67 -6.01 -17.43
C ASP A 208 -2.06 -5.89 -18.08
N MET A 209 -2.41 -4.69 -18.53
CA MET A 209 -3.68 -4.42 -19.21
C MET A 209 -3.72 -4.98 -20.63
N LEU A 210 -2.59 -4.98 -21.35
CA LEU A 210 -2.48 -5.51 -22.71
C LEU A 210 -2.53 -7.04 -22.71
N ASP A 211 -1.83 -7.67 -21.76
CA ASP A 211 -1.73 -9.12 -21.61
C ASP A 211 -3.08 -9.75 -21.20
N ASP A 212 -3.89 -9.05 -20.38
CA ASP A 212 -5.23 -9.51 -20.05
C ASP A 212 -6.22 -9.25 -21.20
N SER A 213 -6.46 -10.29 -22.01
CA SER A 213 -7.38 -10.26 -23.15
C SER A 213 -8.85 -9.95 -22.77
N SER A 214 -9.23 -10.13 -21.50
CA SER A 214 -10.59 -9.91 -21.02
C SER A 214 -10.90 -8.44 -20.67
N VAL A 215 -9.87 -7.59 -20.60
CA VAL A 215 -10.01 -6.17 -20.29
C VAL A 215 -10.30 -5.38 -21.56
N THR A 216 -11.38 -4.60 -21.52
CA THR A 216 -11.74 -3.61 -22.54
C THR A 216 -11.30 -2.23 -22.10
N VAL A 217 -10.63 -1.49 -23.00
CA VAL A 217 -10.11 -0.15 -22.70
C VAL A 217 -11.12 0.91 -23.13
N LEU A 218 -11.38 1.87 -22.25
CA LEU A 218 -12.21 3.04 -22.50
C LEU A 218 -11.30 4.26 -22.65
N MET A 219 -11.47 4.98 -23.76
CA MET A 219 -10.66 6.16 -24.10
C MET A 219 -11.54 7.28 -24.66
N GLU A 220 -11.08 8.52 -24.57
CA GLU A 220 -11.74 9.65 -25.21
C GLU A 220 -11.21 9.82 -26.65
N PRO A 221 -12.08 9.94 -27.66
CA PRO A 221 -11.66 10.16 -29.05
C PRO A 221 -11.10 11.58 -29.25
N ASP A 222 -10.34 11.77 -30.33
CA ASP A 222 -9.81 13.09 -30.76
C ASP A 222 -8.98 13.83 -29.69
N THR A 223 -8.26 13.07 -28.86
CA THR A 223 -7.36 13.58 -27.84
C THR A 223 -5.89 13.50 -28.26
N LEU A 224 -5.03 14.19 -27.51
CA LEU A 224 -3.57 14.06 -27.59
C LEU A 224 -3.13 12.59 -27.55
N VAL A 225 -3.77 11.78 -26.69
CA VAL A 225 -3.40 10.38 -26.48
C VAL A 225 -3.71 9.54 -27.71
N THR A 226 -4.91 9.69 -28.27
CA THR A 226 -5.31 8.96 -29.48
C THR A 226 -4.46 9.35 -30.68
N GLU A 227 -4.08 10.62 -30.80
CA GLU A 227 -3.15 11.09 -31.84
C GLU A 227 -1.74 10.52 -31.65
N THR A 228 -1.25 10.45 -30.42
CA THR A 228 0.07 9.90 -30.12
C THR A 228 0.12 8.40 -30.40
N ILE A 229 -0.91 7.67 -29.96
CA ILE A 229 -1.05 6.21 -30.18
C ILE A 229 -1.07 5.88 -31.68
N SER A 230 -1.80 6.65 -32.50
CA SER A 230 -1.87 6.41 -33.94
C SER A 230 -0.58 6.71 -34.70
N LYS A 231 0.30 7.56 -34.15
CA LYS A 231 1.60 7.91 -34.74
C LYS A 231 2.74 7.00 -34.31
N MET A 232 2.57 6.26 -33.21
CA MET A 232 3.58 5.30 -32.74
C MET A 232 3.71 4.11 -33.71
N LYS A 233 4.91 3.56 -33.84
CA LYS A 233 5.21 2.43 -34.75
C LYS A 233 5.73 1.17 -34.04
N SER A 234 6.01 1.24 -32.74
CA SER A 234 6.57 0.14 -31.96
C SER A 234 6.29 0.33 -30.47
N GLY A 235 6.30 -0.77 -29.71
CA GLY A 235 6.14 -0.78 -28.25
C GLY A 235 4.69 -0.95 -27.78
N GLU A 236 4.47 -0.85 -26.47
CA GLU A 236 3.17 -1.11 -25.83
C GLU A 236 2.05 -0.18 -26.34
N LEU A 237 2.37 1.08 -26.66
CA LEU A 237 1.40 2.01 -27.23
C LEU A 237 0.99 1.64 -28.66
N TRP A 238 1.87 0.99 -29.42
CA TRP A 238 1.51 0.44 -30.73
C TRP A 238 0.59 -0.78 -30.58
N GLU A 239 0.88 -1.69 -29.64
CA GLU A 239 -0.03 -2.80 -29.33
C GLU A 239 -1.42 -2.28 -28.91
N LEU A 240 -1.46 -1.22 -28.10
CA LEU A 240 -2.71 -0.55 -27.73
C LEU A 240 -3.44 0.05 -28.95
N HIS A 241 -2.71 0.56 -29.94
CA HIS A 241 -3.30 0.99 -31.22
C HIS A 241 -3.91 -0.21 -31.96
N GLU A 242 -3.23 -1.35 -32.00
CA GLU A 242 -3.73 -2.56 -32.65
C GLU A 242 -5.00 -3.10 -32.00
N LEU A 243 -5.14 -2.96 -30.67
CA LEU A 243 -6.35 -3.34 -29.94
C LEU A 243 -7.62 -2.60 -30.40
N GLN A 244 -7.48 -1.45 -31.06
CA GLN A 244 -8.60 -0.72 -31.64
C GLN A 244 -9.24 -1.49 -32.80
N PHE A 245 -8.43 -2.14 -33.63
CA PHE A 245 -8.92 -2.97 -34.75
C PHE A 245 -9.61 -4.24 -34.27
N VAL A 246 -9.27 -4.72 -33.08
CA VAL A 246 -9.86 -5.91 -32.45
C VAL A 246 -11.11 -5.55 -31.61
N SER A 247 -11.60 -4.29 -31.69
CA SER A 247 -12.76 -3.80 -30.93
C SER A 247 -12.60 -3.91 -29.39
N ARG A 248 -11.36 -4.00 -28.90
CA ARG A 248 -11.04 -4.01 -27.45
C ARG A 248 -10.91 -2.60 -26.87
N VAL A 249 -10.85 -1.58 -27.72
CA VAL A 249 -10.89 -0.17 -27.31
C VAL A 249 -12.24 0.42 -27.69
N LYS A 250 -12.92 1.05 -26.73
CA LYS A 250 -14.19 1.77 -26.95
C LYS A 250 -13.99 3.25 -26.67
N TYR A 251 -14.41 4.06 -27.63
CA TYR A 251 -14.37 5.51 -27.52
C TYR A 251 -15.63 6.04 -26.84
N GLN A 252 -15.45 6.86 -25.80
CA GLN A 252 -16.54 7.51 -25.07
C GLN A 252 -16.16 8.95 -24.73
N LEU A 253 -17.13 9.86 -24.67
CA LEU A 253 -16.88 11.24 -24.26
C LEU A 253 -16.55 11.31 -22.77
N TYR A 254 -15.68 12.24 -22.38
CA TYR A 254 -15.32 12.49 -20.98
C TYR A 254 -16.55 12.67 -20.06
N SER A 255 -17.58 13.37 -20.53
CA SER A 255 -18.84 13.57 -19.77
C SER A 255 -19.54 12.28 -19.35
N THR A 256 -19.31 11.17 -20.05
CA THR A 256 -19.90 9.86 -19.77
C THR A 256 -19.00 8.98 -18.88
N PHE A 257 -17.75 9.36 -18.66
CA PHE A 257 -16.79 8.60 -17.85
C PHE A 257 -17.25 8.38 -16.40
N PRO A 258 -17.89 9.34 -15.70
CA PRO A 258 -18.42 9.07 -14.36
C PRO A 258 -19.49 7.98 -14.33
N VAL A 259 -20.29 7.87 -15.39
CA VAL A 259 -21.31 6.83 -15.53
C VAL A 259 -20.63 5.50 -15.84
N ALA A 260 -19.72 5.47 -16.81
CA ALA A 260 -18.94 4.30 -17.18
C ALA A 260 -18.10 3.75 -16.02
N LEU A 261 -17.55 4.62 -15.17
CA LEU A 261 -16.80 4.23 -13.98
C LEU A 261 -17.69 3.43 -13.02
N ASN A 262 -18.93 3.86 -12.82
CA ASN A 262 -19.86 3.22 -11.89
C ASN A 262 -20.52 1.96 -12.47
N THR A 263 -20.78 1.91 -13.78
CA THR A 263 -21.47 0.77 -14.41
C THR A 263 -20.50 -0.27 -14.97
N LEU A 264 -19.47 0.18 -15.71
CA LEU A 264 -18.55 -0.68 -16.44
C LEU A 264 -17.30 -0.99 -15.62
N VAL A 265 -16.57 0.00 -15.11
CA VAL A 265 -15.26 -0.25 -14.48
C VAL A 265 -15.38 -0.93 -13.12
N ARG A 266 -16.39 -0.58 -12.32
CA ARG A 266 -16.59 -1.19 -10.99
C ARG A 266 -17.06 -2.65 -11.03
N HIS A 267 -17.86 -3.01 -12.03
CA HIS A 267 -18.55 -4.30 -12.08
C HIS A 267 -18.05 -5.21 -13.20
N HIS A 268 -17.67 -4.65 -14.35
CA HIS A 268 -17.15 -5.37 -15.50
C HIS A 268 -15.64 -5.15 -15.65
N ARG A 269 -15.00 -5.94 -16.52
CA ARG A 269 -13.55 -5.84 -16.82
C ARG A 269 -13.29 -4.72 -17.83
N HIS A 270 -13.53 -3.49 -17.42
CA HIS A 270 -13.20 -2.31 -18.21
C HIS A 270 -12.17 -1.45 -17.47
N SER A 271 -11.22 -0.91 -18.21
CA SER A 271 -10.22 0.03 -17.70
C SER A 271 -10.34 1.35 -18.47
N ILE A 272 -10.27 2.47 -17.77
CA ILE A 272 -10.26 3.81 -18.39
C ILE A 272 -8.81 4.29 -18.46
N ILE A 273 -8.39 4.79 -19.61
CA ILE A 273 -7.15 5.58 -19.71
C ILE A 273 -7.55 7.05 -19.74
N ALA A 274 -7.08 7.80 -18.75
CA ALA A 274 -7.36 9.23 -18.63
C ALA A 274 -6.14 9.99 -18.11
N THR A 275 -6.24 11.30 -18.08
CA THR A 275 -5.32 12.23 -17.41
C THR A 275 -5.25 11.93 -15.91
N SER A 276 -4.07 12.02 -15.29
CA SER A 276 -3.92 11.88 -13.83
C SER A 276 -4.85 12.80 -13.07
N LEU A 277 -4.94 14.08 -13.49
CA LEU A 277 -5.82 15.07 -12.88
C LEU A 277 -7.28 14.62 -12.80
N SER A 278 -7.86 14.13 -13.91
CA SER A 278 -9.24 13.66 -13.91
C SER A 278 -9.46 12.44 -13.03
N VAL A 279 -8.52 11.49 -13.02
CA VAL A 279 -8.62 10.30 -12.17
C VAL A 279 -8.59 10.71 -10.70
N ASP A 280 -7.69 11.59 -10.30
CA ASP A 280 -7.60 12.10 -8.93
C ASP A 280 -8.88 12.84 -8.51
N LEU A 281 -9.44 13.67 -9.40
CA LEU A 281 -10.72 14.34 -9.16
C LEU A 281 -11.88 13.36 -9.01
N TYR A 282 -11.94 12.30 -9.83
CA TYR A 282 -12.97 11.26 -9.69
C TYR A 282 -12.84 10.51 -8.37
N VAL A 283 -11.61 10.11 -8.01
CA VAL A 283 -11.32 9.41 -6.76
C VAL A 283 -11.68 10.30 -5.56
N ALA A 284 -11.26 11.57 -5.57
CA ALA A 284 -11.59 12.54 -4.53
C ALA A 284 -13.11 12.73 -4.38
N ASN A 285 -13.85 12.85 -5.49
CA ASN A 285 -15.30 12.98 -5.46
C ASN A 285 -15.97 11.71 -4.88
N ILE A 286 -15.47 10.52 -5.22
CA ILE A 286 -15.97 9.27 -4.62
C ILE A 286 -15.72 9.25 -3.12
N PHE A 287 -14.55 9.69 -2.65
CA PHE A 287 -14.25 9.77 -1.22
C PHE A 287 -15.17 10.75 -0.48
N THR A 288 -15.40 11.95 -1.03
CA THR A 288 -16.30 12.93 -0.41
C THR A 288 -17.75 12.45 -0.38
N LEU A 289 -18.25 11.82 -1.45
CA LEU A 289 -19.58 11.21 -1.48
C LEU A 289 -19.73 10.08 -0.45
N THR A 290 -18.69 9.26 -0.30
CA THR A 290 -18.68 8.16 0.68
C THR A 290 -18.66 8.70 2.11
N ALA A 291 -17.84 9.71 2.39
CA ALA A 291 -17.81 10.38 3.69
C ALA A 291 -19.15 11.03 4.04
N ASN A 292 -19.82 11.66 3.07
CA ASN A 292 -21.13 12.26 3.28
C ASN A 292 -22.24 11.21 3.51
N LYS A 293 -22.18 10.06 2.83
CA LYS A 293 -23.08 8.93 3.12
C LYS A 293 -22.87 8.39 4.54
N LEU A 294 -21.63 8.22 4.97
CA LEU A 294 -21.28 7.79 6.33
C LEU A 294 -21.76 8.78 7.41
N LYS A 295 -21.65 10.09 7.15
CA LYS A 295 -22.20 11.12 8.04
C LYS A 295 -23.73 11.05 8.15
N ARG A 296 -24.44 10.65 7.10
CA ARG A 296 -25.92 10.53 7.13
C ARG A 296 -26.42 9.17 7.63
N ALA A 297 -25.55 8.16 7.74
CA ALA A 297 -25.93 6.85 8.25
C ALA A 297 -26.38 6.92 9.72
N PRO A 298 -27.36 6.09 10.13
CA PRO A 298 -27.83 6.04 11.51
C PRO A 298 -26.68 5.73 12.48
N ALA A 299 -26.79 6.23 13.72
CA ALA A 299 -25.71 6.20 14.73
C ALA A 299 -25.10 4.81 14.98
N ILE A 300 -25.84 3.73 14.70
CA ILE A 300 -25.40 2.33 14.80
C ILE A 300 -24.21 2.03 13.85
N CYS A 301 -24.15 2.66 12.66
CA CYS A 301 -23.00 2.56 11.75
C CYS A 301 -21.91 3.61 12.03
N ARG A 302 -22.21 4.63 12.84
CA ARG A 302 -21.25 5.68 13.22
C ARG A 302 -20.31 5.24 14.34
N MET A 303 -20.42 3.99 14.77
CA MET A 303 -19.62 3.39 15.82
C MET A 303 -18.19 3.13 15.32
N SER A 304 -17.31 4.06 15.68
CA SER A 304 -15.94 3.76 16.10
C SER A 304 -14.86 3.50 15.04
N LEU A 305 -14.53 4.50 14.22
CA LEU A 305 -13.14 4.67 13.75
C LEU A 305 -12.24 5.23 14.87
N SER A 306 -12.80 5.97 15.83
CA SER A 306 -12.06 6.52 16.97
C SER A 306 -11.80 5.55 18.13
N LYS A 307 -12.59 4.47 18.30
CA LYS A 307 -12.30 3.40 19.30
C LYS A 307 -11.61 2.17 18.71
N LEU A 308 -11.31 2.13 17.41
CA LEU A 308 -10.41 1.10 16.83
C LEU A 308 -8.93 1.40 17.10
N CYS A 309 -8.57 2.66 17.40
CA CYS A 309 -7.18 3.09 17.57
C CYS A 309 -6.59 3.05 19.01
N PRO A 310 -7.34 2.98 20.14
CA PRO A 310 -6.73 2.93 21.48
C PRO A 310 -6.71 1.54 22.14
N LEU A 311 -6.97 0.44 21.42
CA LEU A 311 -6.89 -0.91 22.02
C LEU A 311 -5.48 -1.55 21.99
N GLN A 312 -4.47 -0.88 21.42
CA GLN A 312 -3.08 -1.40 21.39
C GLN A 312 -2.21 -1.01 22.61
N GLN A 313 -2.74 -0.29 23.61
CA GLN A 313 -1.86 0.38 24.60
C GLN A 313 -1.85 -0.20 26.02
N LYS A 314 -2.33 -1.42 26.25
CA LYS A 314 -2.17 -2.09 27.56
C LYS A 314 -1.72 -3.54 27.43
N ALA A 315 -0.47 -3.74 26.99
CA ALA A 315 0.27 -4.94 27.38
C ALA A 315 0.94 -4.67 28.74
N PRO A 316 0.83 -5.58 29.74
CA PRO A 316 1.36 -5.33 31.07
C PRO A 316 2.85 -5.67 31.10
N VAL A 317 3.69 -4.71 30.67
CA VAL A 317 5.17 -4.81 30.69
C VAL A 317 5.72 -5.05 32.12
N SER A 318 4.94 -4.77 33.18
CA SER A 318 5.38 -4.98 34.57
C SER A 318 5.56 -6.45 34.97
N TRP A 319 4.85 -7.39 34.32
CA TRP A 319 5.00 -8.82 34.61
C TRP A 319 6.25 -9.41 33.97
N ALA A 320 6.57 -9.00 32.74
CA ALA A 320 7.81 -9.40 32.05
C ALA A 320 9.06 -8.88 32.78
N LEU A 321 9.03 -7.63 33.27
CA LEU A 321 10.11 -7.06 34.09
C LEU A 321 10.26 -7.78 35.45
N SER A 322 9.15 -8.25 36.03
CA SER A 322 9.18 -9.00 37.29
C SER A 322 9.76 -10.40 37.11
N LEU A 323 9.46 -11.07 35.98
CA LEU A 323 10.05 -12.36 35.62
C LEU A 323 11.54 -12.27 35.30
N VAL A 324 11.97 -11.23 34.57
CA VAL A 324 13.41 -10.99 34.32
C VAL A 324 14.14 -10.70 35.63
N ARG A 325 13.58 -9.88 36.53
CA ARG A 325 14.15 -9.63 37.86
C ARG A 325 14.24 -10.90 38.72
N ALA A 326 13.22 -11.76 38.69
CA ALA A 326 13.24 -13.04 39.41
C ALA A 326 14.34 -13.97 38.87
N PHE A 327 14.56 -13.98 37.55
CA PHE A 327 15.63 -14.77 36.91
C PHE A 327 17.03 -14.23 37.22
N THR A 328 17.22 -12.91 37.29
CA THR A 328 18.50 -12.28 37.70
C THR A 328 18.82 -12.52 39.18
N ILE A 329 17.80 -12.57 40.05
CA ILE A 329 17.99 -12.86 41.48
C ILE A 329 18.36 -14.34 41.68
N SER A 330 17.73 -15.25 40.94
CA SER A 330 18.01 -16.70 41.04
C SER A 330 19.40 -17.09 40.50
N THR A 331 19.92 -16.38 39.49
CA THR A 331 21.28 -16.61 38.97
C THR A 331 22.36 -16.08 39.91
N ASN A 332 22.09 -14.98 40.63
CA ASN A 332 22.99 -14.42 41.66
C ASN A 332 23.08 -15.28 42.94
N THR A 333 22.13 -16.19 43.18
CA THR A 333 22.17 -17.09 44.35
C THR A 333 22.87 -18.41 44.06
N LEU A 334 23.06 -18.77 42.79
CA LEU A 334 23.71 -20.02 42.36
C LEU A 334 25.20 -19.88 42.03
N LEU A 335 25.68 -18.66 41.79
CA LEU A 335 27.10 -18.37 41.56
C LEU A 335 27.64 -17.59 42.76
N GLY A 336 28.44 -18.26 43.59
CA GLY A 336 29.03 -17.69 44.80
C GLY A 336 29.71 -16.35 44.54
N LYS A 337 29.48 -15.39 45.46
CA LYS A 337 30.30 -14.20 45.68
C LYS A 337 31.77 -14.63 45.62
N GLU A 338 32.54 -14.17 44.63
CA GLU A 338 34.02 -14.02 44.68
C GLU A 338 34.61 -13.55 43.32
N ARG A 339 33.85 -13.43 42.21
CA ARG A 339 34.44 -12.99 40.92
C ARG A 339 33.59 -12.02 40.09
N PHE A 340 33.18 -10.88 40.65
CA PHE A 340 32.52 -9.81 39.86
C PHE A 340 32.93 -8.41 40.32
N SER A 341 34.23 -8.12 40.36
CA SER A 341 34.74 -6.74 40.52
C SER A 341 34.89 -5.98 39.19
N SER A 342 34.76 -6.65 38.04
CA SER A 342 35.06 -6.04 36.72
C SER A 342 33.86 -5.60 35.87
N LEU A 343 32.62 -5.72 36.36
CA LEU A 343 31.41 -5.41 35.56
C LEU A 343 30.54 -4.27 36.13
N ARG A 344 31.11 -3.38 36.95
CA ARG A 344 30.42 -2.19 37.49
C ARG A 344 30.28 -1.00 36.51
N ARG A 345 30.62 -1.14 35.23
CA ARG A 345 30.47 -0.08 34.22
C ARG A 345 29.61 -0.50 33.03
N LEU A 346 28.39 -0.96 33.28
CA LEU A 346 27.34 -1.00 32.26
C LEU A 346 26.11 -0.28 32.80
N VAL A 347 26.08 1.03 32.55
CA VAL A 347 24.88 1.86 32.71
C VAL A 347 23.92 1.44 31.59
N PHE A 348 22.91 0.64 31.93
CA PHE A 348 21.79 0.38 31.02
C PHE A 348 20.87 1.61 31.04
N SER A 349 21.08 2.50 30.07
CA SER A 349 20.12 3.55 29.72
C SER A 349 18.91 2.90 29.04
N PHE A 350 17.80 2.75 29.77
CA PHE A 350 16.52 2.39 29.18
C PHE A 350 15.85 3.65 28.63
N THR A 351 16.21 4.04 27.41
CA THR A 351 15.41 4.97 26.60
C THR A 351 14.10 4.29 26.19
N ARG A 352 12.98 4.98 26.43
CA ARG A 352 11.60 4.53 26.18
C ARG A 352 11.42 3.92 24.77
N PRO A 353 10.60 2.87 24.60
CA PRO A 353 10.42 2.18 23.32
C PRO A 353 9.65 2.99 22.24
N TYR A 354 9.28 4.24 22.50
CA TYR A 354 8.56 5.10 21.54
C TYR A 354 9.47 5.90 20.58
N GLN A 355 10.80 5.85 20.73
CA GLN A 355 11.72 6.60 19.84
C GLN A 355 12.47 5.74 18.81
N MET A 356 12.36 4.41 18.85
CA MET A 356 13.08 3.55 17.89
C MET A 356 12.46 3.57 16.48
N TRP A 357 11.22 4.03 16.33
CA TRP A 357 10.56 4.18 15.02
C TRP A 357 10.90 5.51 14.31
N GLN A 358 11.32 6.55 15.04
CA GLN A 358 11.80 7.80 14.44
C GLN A 358 13.27 7.74 14.02
N ILE A 359 14.10 6.91 14.67
CA ILE A 359 15.52 6.80 14.33
C ILE A 359 15.74 5.86 13.14
N SER A 360 14.93 4.82 12.94
CA SER A 360 15.01 3.96 11.75
C SER A 360 14.68 4.71 10.44
N SER A 361 13.69 5.60 10.47
CA SER A 361 13.32 6.42 9.31
C SER A 361 14.39 7.48 8.95
N VAL A 362 15.07 8.05 9.95
CA VAL A 362 16.14 9.04 9.73
C VAL A 362 17.48 8.37 9.37
N MET A 363 17.75 7.17 9.86
CA MET A 363 19.02 6.45 9.59
C MET A 363 19.00 5.67 8.27
N SER A 364 17.81 5.32 7.75
CA SER A 364 17.66 4.77 6.39
C SER A 364 17.82 5.84 5.29
N MET A 365 17.68 7.13 5.62
CA MET A 365 18.00 8.24 4.70
C MET A 365 19.48 8.68 4.79
N ALA A 366 20.17 8.39 5.90
CA ALA A 366 21.54 8.85 6.12
C ALA A 366 22.64 7.85 5.68
N VAL A 367 22.30 6.67 5.15
CA VAL A 367 23.27 5.64 4.72
C VAL A 367 23.30 5.45 3.18
N LYS A 368 22.55 6.27 2.42
CA LYS A 368 22.57 6.22 0.95
C LYS A 368 23.41 7.29 0.24
N ASP A 369 23.88 8.32 0.95
CA ASP A 369 24.80 9.33 0.39
C ASP A 369 26.12 9.35 1.15
N GLY A 370 26.95 8.36 0.82
CA GLY A 370 28.28 8.16 1.40
C GLY A 370 29.42 8.42 0.41
N THR A 371 29.26 9.26 -0.62
CA THR A 371 30.39 9.79 -1.40
C THR A 371 29.99 11.07 -2.14
N MET A 372 30.27 12.24 -1.57
CA MET A 372 30.72 13.37 -2.40
C MET A 372 31.47 14.39 -1.56
N SER A 373 32.79 14.32 -1.67
CA SER A 373 33.70 15.41 -1.34
C SER A 373 33.37 16.63 -2.20
N LEU A 374 33.09 17.76 -1.57
CA LEU A 374 33.15 19.08 -2.22
C LEU A 374 34.60 19.40 -2.62
N PRO A 375 34.79 20.01 -3.80
CA PRO A 375 35.77 21.07 -3.88
C PRO A 375 35.17 22.38 -4.40
N ARG A 376 35.46 23.41 -3.61
CA ARG A 376 35.65 24.83 -3.88
C ARG A 376 35.29 25.38 -5.27
N SER A 377 34.59 26.51 -5.20
CA SER A 377 34.55 27.57 -6.20
C SER A 377 35.92 27.89 -6.79
N ASN A 378 36.00 28.00 -8.11
CA ASN A 378 36.77 29.05 -8.75
C ASN A 378 36.21 29.36 -10.15
N SER A 379 36.14 30.65 -10.39
CA SER A 379 35.83 31.38 -11.60
C SER A 379 36.72 31.05 -12.80
N SER A 380 36.11 30.90 -13.98
CA SER A 380 36.56 31.35 -15.34
C SER A 380 35.61 30.68 -16.36
N VAL A 381 34.86 31.41 -17.20
CA VAL A 381 35.29 32.15 -18.39
C VAL A 381 35.84 31.22 -19.48
N ASN A 382 35.11 31.19 -20.60
CA ASN A 382 35.49 30.86 -21.99
C ASN A 382 35.01 29.54 -22.68
N ASP A 383 34.40 29.79 -23.85
CA ASP A 383 34.53 29.12 -25.15
C ASP A 383 33.85 27.76 -25.42
N LEU A 384 32.67 27.80 -26.05
CA LEU A 384 32.38 27.52 -27.48
C LEU A 384 30.93 27.08 -27.71
#